data_AF-A0A936M2E2-F1
#
_entry.id   AF-A0A936M2E2-F1
#
_cell.length_a   1.000
_cell.length_b   1.000
_cell.length_c   1.000
_cell.angle_alpha   90.00
_cell.angle_beta   90.00
_cell.angle_gamma   90.00
#
_symmetry.space_group_name_H-M   'P 1'
#
loop_
_entity.id
_entity.type
_entity.pdbx_description
1 polymer ?
#
loop_
_entity_poly.entity_id
_entity_poly.type
_entity_poly.pdbx_seq_one_letter_code
_entity_poly.pdbx_strand_id
1 'polypeptide(L)'
;MIEVALKSTEREPGGVLEGTVSWRYAEPPRDVEARLLWYTQGKGTVDTEVLDSVRFDAPGPHDRRTFRFSLPEAPYSFSGKLISLVWAVEAVATPGPEVARADFVMAPGGREILLHARP
;
A
#
# COMPACT_ATOMS: atom_id res chain seq x y z
N MET A 1 -12.28 1.13 -13.23
CA MET A 1 -10.97 0.49 -13.04
C MET A 1 -10.01 1.49 -12.44
N ILE A 2 -9.44 1.14 -11.30
CA ILE A 2 -8.37 1.87 -10.62
C ILE A 2 -7.13 0.99 -10.52
N GLU A 3 -5.95 1.61 -10.50
CA GLU A 3 -4.65 0.96 -10.46
C GLU A 3 -3.67 1.74 -9.57
N VAL A 4 -2.75 1.01 -8.93
CA VAL A 4 -1.63 1.58 -8.16
C VAL A 4 -0.32 1.07 -8.71
N ALA A 5 0.62 1.97 -8.97
CA ALA A 5 1.97 1.64 -9.37
C ALA A 5 2.99 2.29 -8.42
N LEU A 6 3.86 1.50 -7.83
CA LEU A 6 4.96 1.97 -6.98
C LEU A 6 6.20 2.21 -7.83
N LYS A 7 7.01 3.24 -7.51
CA LYS A 7 8.30 3.44 -8.17
C LYS A 7 9.29 2.30 -7.90
N SER A 8 9.19 1.67 -6.74
CA SER A 8 9.91 0.45 -6.37
C SER A 8 9.22 -0.20 -5.17
N THR A 9 9.39 -1.51 -5.05
CA THR A 9 8.73 -2.38 -4.06
C THR A 9 9.64 -2.74 -2.88
N GLU A 10 10.84 -2.17 -2.79
CA GLU A 10 11.81 -2.41 -1.72
C GLU A 10 12.11 -1.07 -1.02
N ARG A 11 11.90 -1.01 0.29
CA ARG A 11 12.02 0.22 1.06
C ARG A 11 12.73 0.03 2.38
N GLU A 12 13.59 0.98 2.70
CA GLU A 12 14.17 1.14 4.01
C GLU A 12 13.14 1.74 4.99
N PRO A 13 13.18 1.33 6.27
CA PRO A 13 12.47 2.02 7.34
C PRO A 13 12.88 3.50 7.42
N GLY A 14 11.95 4.38 7.80
CA GLY A 14 12.18 5.84 7.81
C GLY A 14 12.32 6.48 6.42
N GLY A 15 12.30 5.66 5.35
CA GLY A 15 12.43 6.11 3.98
C GLY A 15 11.18 6.76 3.41
N VAL A 16 11.15 6.90 2.09
CA VAL A 16 10.01 7.48 1.37
C VAL A 16 9.47 6.48 0.36
N LEU A 17 8.16 6.32 0.33
CA LEU A 17 7.45 5.59 -0.71
C LEU A 17 6.80 6.56 -1.68
N GLU A 18 7.04 6.36 -2.97
CA GLU A 18 6.44 7.15 -4.05
C GLU A 18 5.81 6.23 -5.08
N GLY A 19 4.71 6.70 -5.66
CA GLY A 19 3.98 5.96 -6.67
C GLY A 19 2.96 6.82 -7.39
N THR A 20 2.08 6.15 -8.12
CA THR A 20 1.04 6.75 -8.92
C THR A 20 -0.25 5.94 -8.78
N VAL A 21 -1.36 6.64 -8.65
CA VAL A 21 -2.71 6.08 -8.80
C VAL A 21 -3.26 6.53 -10.15
N SER A 22 -3.81 5.61 -10.92
CA SER A 22 -4.52 5.90 -12.17
C SER A 22 -5.89 5.27 -12.16
N TRP A 23 -6.86 5.96 -12.76
CA TRP A 23 -8.21 5.43 -12.85
C TRP A 23 -8.89 5.79 -14.17
N ARG A 24 -9.88 4.98 -14.51
CA ARG A 24 -10.77 5.14 -15.64
C ARG A 24 -12.17 4.66 -15.25
N TYR A 25 -13.09 5.62 -15.14
CA TYR A 25 -14.50 5.41 -14.83
C TYR A 25 -15.40 6.04 -15.89
N ALA A 26 -16.61 5.54 -16.04
CA ALA A 26 -17.61 6.11 -16.95
C ALA A 26 -18.10 7.49 -16.46
N GLU A 27 -18.23 7.65 -15.14
CA GLU A 27 -18.57 8.90 -14.48
C GLU A 27 -17.45 9.29 -13.50
N PRO A 28 -17.25 10.60 -13.24
CA PRO A 28 -16.26 11.05 -12.26
C PRO A 28 -16.56 10.47 -10.87
N PRO A 29 -15.58 9.85 -10.19
CA PRO A 29 -15.76 9.50 -8.79
C PRO A 29 -15.91 10.78 -7.96
N ARG A 30 -16.52 10.67 -6.78
CA ARG A 30 -16.59 11.77 -5.80
C ARG A 30 -15.24 12.05 -5.20
N ASP A 31 -14.48 11.00 -4.90
CA ASP A 31 -13.15 11.07 -4.31
C ASP A 31 -12.33 9.85 -4.73
N VAL A 32 -11.01 10.05 -4.84
CA VAL A 32 -10.03 8.98 -4.95
C VAL A 32 -9.00 9.19 -3.85
N GLU A 33 -8.62 8.13 -3.16
CA GLU A 33 -7.69 8.18 -2.03
C GLU A 33 -6.63 7.09 -2.18
N ALA A 34 -5.36 7.46 -2.02
CA ALA A 34 -4.26 6.52 -1.81
C ALA A 34 -4.04 6.35 -0.31
N ARG A 35 -3.93 5.12 0.19
CA ARG A 35 -3.76 4.79 1.61
C ARG A 35 -2.51 3.95 1.81
N LEU A 36 -1.64 4.36 2.71
CA LEU A 36 -0.53 3.55 3.20
C LEU A 36 -1.01 2.71 4.37
N LEU A 37 -0.82 1.39 4.30
CA LEU A 37 -1.26 0.48 5.33
C LEU A 37 -0.31 -0.72 5.48
N TRP A 38 -0.39 -1.36 6.63
CA TRP A 38 0.08 -2.73 6.79
C TRP A 38 -1.09 -3.62 7.22
N TYR A 39 -0.96 -4.91 6.93
CA TYR A 39 -1.87 -5.92 7.45
C TYR A 39 -1.12 -7.22 7.77
N THR A 40 -1.67 -8.00 8.68
CA THR A 40 -1.19 -9.36 8.93
C THR A 40 -1.97 -10.37 8.10
N GLN A 41 -1.30 -11.43 7.69
CA GLN A 41 -1.92 -12.56 7.00
C GLN A 41 -1.37 -13.88 7.50
N GLY A 42 -2.17 -14.95 7.41
CA GLY A 42 -1.78 -16.30 7.82
C GLY A 42 -2.88 -17.01 8.60
N LYS A 43 -2.49 -17.88 9.53
CA LYS A 43 -3.41 -18.68 10.35
C LYS A 43 -3.98 -17.94 11.57
N GLY A 44 -3.54 -16.70 11.80
CA GLY A 44 -4.01 -15.84 12.90
C GLY A 44 -5.17 -14.93 12.49
N THR A 45 -5.50 -14.00 13.39
CA THR A 45 -6.39 -12.88 13.08
C THR A 45 -5.71 -11.91 12.11
N VAL A 46 -6.47 -11.41 11.14
CA VAL A 46 -6.02 -10.34 10.26
C VAL A 46 -6.15 -9.02 11.03
N ASP A 47 -5.02 -8.42 11.32
CA ASP A 47 -4.92 -7.04 11.79
C ASP A 47 -4.63 -6.14 10.59
N THR A 48 -5.15 -4.93 10.58
CA THR A 48 -4.91 -3.94 9.53
C THR A 48 -4.86 -2.56 10.14
N GLU A 49 -3.86 -1.78 9.74
CA GLU A 49 -3.71 -0.39 10.17
C GLU A 49 -3.43 0.48 8.95
N VAL A 50 -4.23 1.53 8.77
CA VAL A 50 -3.95 2.61 7.81
C VAL A 50 -3.17 3.69 8.54
N LEU A 51 -1.97 3.98 8.07
CA LEU A 51 -1.05 4.92 8.73
C LEU A 51 -1.15 6.32 8.16
N ASP A 52 -1.36 6.44 6.85
CA ASP A 52 -1.38 7.72 6.16
C ASP A 52 -2.25 7.61 4.90
N SER A 53 -2.76 8.74 4.43
CA SER A 53 -3.51 8.78 3.19
C SER A 53 -3.40 10.12 2.45
N VAL A 54 -3.46 10.04 1.12
CA VAL A 54 -3.51 11.18 0.23
C VAL A 54 -4.84 11.15 -0.52
N ARG A 55 -5.67 12.16 -0.26
CA ARG A 55 -6.93 12.38 -0.98
C ARG A 55 -6.68 13.20 -2.24
N PHE A 56 -7.29 12.78 -3.34
CA PHE A 56 -7.29 13.50 -4.61
C PHE A 56 -8.65 14.18 -4.83
N ASP A 57 -8.69 15.49 -4.62
CA ASP A 57 -9.92 16.26 -4.79
C ASP A 57 -10.23 16.54 -6.26
N ALA A 58 -11.54 16.68 -6.56
CA ALA A 58 -12.10 16.87 -7.89
C ALA A 58 -11.49 15.89 -8.93
N PRO A 59 -11.60 14.57 -8.72
CA PRO A 59 -11.07 13.61 -9.68
C PRO A 59 -11.90 13.63 -10.97
N GLY A 60 -11.23 13.74 -12.12
CA GLY A 60 -11.88 13.52 -13.41
C GLY A 60 -12.33 12.06 -13.57
N PRO A 61 -13.13 11.73 -14.60
CA PRO A 61 -13.51 10.34 -14.87
C PRO A 61 -12.27 9.48 -15.17
N HIS A 62 -11.29 10.07 -15.86
CA HIS A 62 -10.00 9.46 -16.15
C HIS A 62 -8.90 10.41 -15.67
N ASP A 63 -7.98 9.92 -14.83
CA ASP A 63 -6.89 10.74 -14.32
C ASP A 63 -5.73 9.85 -13.87
N ARG A 64 -4.58 10.48 -13.64
CA ARG A 64 -3.38 9.85 -13.09
C ARG A 64 -2.67 10.83 -12.17
N ARG A 65 -2.58 10.49 -10.88
CA ARG A 65 -1.99 11.35 -9.86
C ARG A 65 -0.91 10.64 -9.06
N THR A 66 0.13 11.38 -8.70
CA THR A 66 1.25 10.88 -7.90
C THR A 66 0.97 11.03 -6.42
N PHE A 67 1.53 10.13 -5.61
CA PHE A 67 1.54 10.24 -4.15
C PHE A 67 2.95 10.03 -3.60
N ARG A 68 3.15 10.48 -2.36
CA ARG A 68 4.38 10.33 -1.60
C ARG A 68 4.04 10.13 -0.13
N PHE A 69 4.58 9.09 0.50
CA PHE A 69 4.43 8.79 1.92
C PHE A 69 5.79 8.74 2.62
N SER A 70 5.84 9.21 3.86
CA SER A 70 6.98 8.97 4.75
C SER A 70 6.75 7.66 5.48
N LEU A 71 7.71 6.74 5.40
CA LEU A 71 7.60 5.43 6.02
C LEU A 71 8.03 5.50 7.49
N PRO A 72 7.37 4.77 8.40
CA PRO A 72 7.82 4.68 9.78
C PRO A 72 9.08 3.82 9.91
N GLU A 73 9.68 3.84 11.09
CA GLU A 73 10.80 2.94 11.44
C GLU A 73 10.35 1.49 11.68
N ALA A 74 9.04 1.24 11.88
CA ALA A 74 8.48 -0.07 12.21
C ALA A 74 6.95 -0.07 11.96
N PRO A 75 6.30 -1.25 11.87
CA PRO A 75 6.86 -2.61 11.88
C PRO A 75 7.48 -3.05 10.55
N TYR A 76 8.41 -4.00 10.57
CA TYR A 76 9.04 -4.52 9.35
C TYR A 76 8.17 -5.57 8.65
N SER A 77 8.26 -5.63 7.32
CA SER A 77 7.81 -6.77 6.52
C SER A 77 8.54 -8.03 6.96
N PHE A 78 7.77 -9.06 7.30
CA PHE A 78 8.32 -10.37 7.63
C PHE A 78 7.40 -11.50 7.20
N SER A 79 8.01 -12.65 6.94
CA SER A 79 7.33 -13.92 6.62
C SER A 79 7.69 -15.00 7.64
N GLY A 80 6.71 -15.36 8.46
CA GLY A 80 6.77 -16.47 9.41
C GLY A 80 5.94 -17.66 8.96
N LYS A 81 6.08 -18.80 9.66
CA LYS A 81 5.32 -20.02 9.36
C LYS A 81 3.81 -19.87 9.59
N LEU A 82 3.41 -19.02 10.54
CA LEU A 82 2.03 -18.86 10.97
C LEU A 82 1.43 -17.51 10.60
N ILE A 83 2.26 -16.47 10.55
CA ILE A 83 1.85 -15.09 10.33
C ILE A 83 2.93 -14.36 9.53
N SER A 84 2.49 -13.45 8.67
CA SER A 84 3.33 -12.50 7.95
C SER A 84 2.76 -11.10 8.13
N LEU A 85 3.62 -10.08 8.10
CA LEU A 85 3.22 -8.68 8.05
C LEU A 85 3.56 -8.12 6.68
N VAL A 86 2.54 -7.62 5.98
CA VAL A 86 2.64 -7.12 4.61
C VAL A 86 2.33 -5.64 4.59
N TRP A 87 3.15 -4.88 3.87
CA TRP A 87 2.94 -3.48 3.61
C TRP A 87 2.31 -3.29 2.23
N ALA A 88 1.40 -2.34 2.13
CA ALA A 88 0.72 -2.04 0.88
C ALA A 88 0.36 -0.56 0.74
N VAL A 89 0.17 -0.15 -0.52
CA VAL A 89 -0.62 1.04 -0.85
C VAL A 89 -1.90 0.58 -1.52
N GLU A 90 -3.02 1.05 -0.98
CA GLU A 90 -4.34 0.89 -1.60
C GLU A 90 -4.77 2.18 -2.28
N ALA A 91 -5.46 2.06 -3.40
CA ALA A 91 -6.23 3.14 -3.97
C ALA A 91 -7.71 2.78 -4.01
N VAL A 92 -8.53 3.70 -3.52
CA VAL A 92 -9.98 3.54 -3.37
C VAL A 92 -10.66 4.71 -4.05
N ALA A 93 -11.72 4.43 -4.83
CA ALA A 93 -12.57 5.46 -5.41
C ALA A 93 -13.99 5.36 -4.85
N THR A 94 -14.57 6.50 -4.49
CA THR A 94 -15.95 6.57 -3.97
C THR A 94 -16.87 7.28 -4.95
N PRO A 95 -18.12 6.83 -5.17
CA PRO A 95 -18.66 5.54 -4.76
C PRO A 95 -18.11 4.40 -5.62
N GLY A 96 -17.78 3.27 -5.00
CA GLY A 96 -17.31 2.10 -5.72
C GLY A 96 -16.73 1.04 -4.79
N PRO A 97 -16.87 -0.25 -5.11
CA PRO A 97 -16.21 -1.32 -4.37
C PRO A 97 -14.78 -1.57 -4.88
N GLU A 98 -14.38 -0.95 -5.99
CA GLU A 98 -13.07 -1.18 -6.59
C GLU A 98 -11.96 -0.63 -5.70
N VAL A 99 -11.06 -1.53 -5.30
CA VAL A 99 -9.81 -1.21 -4.60
C VAL A 99 -8.68 -1.79 -5.43
N ALA A 100 -7.70 -0.96 -5.75
CA ALA A 100 -6.42 -1.43 -6.28
C ALA A 100 -5.40 -1.47 -5.15
N ARG A 101 -4.54 -2.48 -5.15
CA ARG A 101 -3.50 -2.65 -4.14
C ARG A 101 -2.16 -2.93 -4.80
N ALA A 102 -1.11 -2.31 -4.27
CA ALA A 102 0.27 -2.64 -4.60
C ALA A 102 1.05 -2.91 -3.31
N ASP A 103 1.54 -4.14 -3.17
CA ASP A 103 2.32 -4.57 -2.02
C ASP A 103 3.79 -4.15 -2.18
N PHE A 104 4.46 -3.90 -1.05
CA PHE A 104 5.90 -3.63 -1.01
C PHE A 104 6.53 -4.17 0.27
N VAL A 105 7.86 -4.23 0.29
CA VAL A 105 8.67 -4.64 1.42
C VAL A 105 9.21 -3.40 2.12
N MET A 106 8.94 -3.27 3.42
CA MET A 106 9.58 -2.28 4.29
C MET A 106 10.38 -3.00 5.37
N ALA A 107 11.69 -3.06 5.21
CA ALA A 107 12.59 -3.72 6.16
C ALA A 107 14.03 -3.27 5.89
N PRO A 108 14.96 -3.43 6.86
CA PRO A 108 16.36 -3.07 6.64
C PRO A 108 16.95 -3.73 5.39
N GLY A 109 17.58 -2.95 4.53
CA GLY A 109 18.10 -3.42 3.24
C GLY A 109 17.03 -3.62 2.16
N GLY A 110 15.78 -3.21 2.40
CA GLY A 110 14.65 -3.45 1.49
C GLY A 110 14.27 -4.93 1.36
N ARG A 111 14.69 -5.78 2.31
CA ARG A 111 14.55 -7.24 2.23
C ARG A 111 13.65 -7.78 3.33
N GLU A 112 12.66 -8.55 2.94
CA GLU A 112 11.73 -9.18 3.87
C GLU A 112 12.46 -10.09 4.86
N ILE A 113 12.05 -10.02 6.12
CA ILE A 113 12.63 -10.85 7.18
C ILE A 113 11.98 -12.23 7.16
N LEU A 114 12.78 -13.28 6.90
CA LEU A 114 12.31 -14.67 6.92
C LEU A 114 12.52 -15.29 8.31
N LEU A 115 11.46 -15.48 9.08
CA LEU A 115 11.53 -16.00 10.45
C LEU A 115 11.63 -17.53 10.56
N HIS A 116 11.56 -18.24 9.43
CA HIS A 116 11.53 -19.71 9.38
C HIS A 116 12.75 -20.31 8.67
N ALA A 117 13.66 -19.49 8.15
CA ALA A 117 14.93 -19.96 7.63
C ALA A 117 15.78 -20.46 8.81
N ARG A 118 16.11 -21.75 8.84
CA ARG A 118 17.16 -22.24 9.74
C ARG A 118 18.50 -21.67 9.24
N PRO A 119 19.40 -21.23 10.15
CA PRO A 119 20.74 -20.80 9.78
C PRO A 119 21.55 -21.94 9.13
#